data_AF-A0A7J0FGJ4-F1
#
_entry.id   AF-A0A7J0FGJ4-F1
#
_cell.length_a   1.000
_cell.length_b   1.000
_cell.length_c   1.000
_cell.angle_alpha   90.00
_cell.angle_beta   90.00
_cell.angle_gamma   90.00
#
_symmetry.space_group_name_H-M   'P 1'
#
loop_
_entity.id
_entity.type
_entity.pdbx_description
1 polymer ?
#
loop_
_entity_poly.entity_id
_entity_poly.type
_entity_poly.pdbx_seq_one_letter_code
_entity_poly.pdbx_strand_id
1 'polypeptide(L)'
;MAKKGITRRELLDRWRGIEDDDDDDDDHDHNVTASDPPNRHRLRQLKEEWFSDAFNYLVYLPKDNHIWCSSWDLMGPLLETFYNYFKDERLDSPLKLLWKRISEEMRRCTQCICQHHQAQEMYGSQYELSSIGPLLDVLQSLDEERVTQHLKEMNSRLLRGEYDPVHDNPDVISVMFECQFPVFGGGPWAHDTDNQKALIRCSGLHSRSDFMVKDVRGVGQHEGQGGSVTYHNLLHEVLMFPILLDDQSLVAEFQIFIEAIDNSHELTLAGHQQYPGIYALLFLKRRRARSIGLRLAGNMGKLRLGKSSGME
;
A
#
# COMPACT_ATOMS: atom_id res chain seq x y z
N MET A 1 -20.74 31.18 13.91
CA MET A 1 -19.92 31.37 12.69
C MET A 1 -19.39 30.00 12.32
N ALA A 2 -19.79 29.44 11.18
CA ALA A 2 -19.26 28.16 10.71
C ALA A 2 -17.78 28.37 10.40
N LYS A 3 -16.88 27.64 11.07
CA LYS A 3 -15.46 27.60 10.67
C LYS A 3 -15.45 27.19 9.20
N LYS A 4 -14.97 28.07 8.32
CA LYS A 4 -14.71 27.72 6.92
C LYS A 4 -13.79 26.49 6.97
N GLY A 5 -14.29 25.34 6.51
CA GLY A 5 -13.50 24.11 6.52
C GLY A 5 -12.25 24.32 5.67
N ILE A 6 -11.09 24.00 6.23
CA ILE A 6 -9.82 24.05 5.51
C ILE A 6 -9.88 23.05 4.35
N THR A 7 -9.50 23.49 3.16
CA THR A 7 -9.52 22.66 1.95
C THR A 7 -8.18 21.99 1.71
N ARG A 8 -8.18 20.85 0.98
CA ARG A 8 -6.94 20.18 0.53
C ARG A 8 -5.99 21.14 -0.20
N ARG A 9 -6.52 22.00 -1.07
CA ARG A 9 -5.70 22.98 -1.81
C ARG A 9 -5.03 23.96 -0.84
N GLU A 10 -5.78 24.53 0.09
CA GLU A 10 -5.22 25.45 1.09
C GLU A 10 -4.13 24.79 1.95
N LEU A 11 -4.25 23.50 2.29
CA LEU A 11 -3.20 22.75 2.99
C LEU A 11 -1.94 22.58 2.13
N LEU A 12 -2.08 22.16 0.88
CA LEU A 12 -0.93 21.98 -0.02
C LEU A 12 -0.21 23.30 -0.29
N ASP A 13 -0.97 24.39 -0.45
CA ASP A 13 -0.42 25.73 -0.67
C ASP A 13 0.38 26.20 0.56
N ARG A 14 -0.12 25.93 1.77
CA ARG A 14 0.59 26.21 3.03
C ARG A 14 1.85 25.36 3.18
N TRP A 15 1.80 24.08 2.80
CA TRP A 15 2.96 23.21 2.90
C TRP A 15 4.09 23.68 1.99
N ARG A 16 3.79 24.02 0.73
CA ARG A 16 4.79 24.57 -0.19
C ARG A 16 5.46 25.83 0.35
N GLY A 17 4.69 26.75 0.93
CA GLY A 17 5.28 27.94 1.54
C GLY A 17 6.15 27.65 2.76
N ILE A 18 5.89 26.56 3.49
CA ILE A 18 6.74 26.11 4.60
C ILE A 18 8.05 25.51 4.08
N GLU A 19 8.02 24.75 2.97
CA GLU A 19 9.20 24.18 2.33
C GLU A 19 10.10 25.28 1.75
N ASP A 20 9.51 26.23 1.02
CA ASP A 20 10.23 27.37 0.46
C ASP A 20 10.96 28.19 1.57
N ASP A 21 10.32 28.36 2.74
CA ASP A 21 10.90 29.06 3.90
C ASP A 21 11.99 28.24 4.65
N ASP A 22 12.04 26.91 4.49
CA ASP A 22 13.03 26.00 5.14
C ASP A 22 14.32 25.90 4.31
N ASP A 23 14.20 25.89 2.98
CA ASP A 23 15.34 25.79 2.04
C ASP A 23 16.19 27.08 2.00
N ASP A 24 15.59 28.26 2.23
CA ASP A 24 16.28 29.55 2.22
C ASP A 24 17.24 29.75 3.43
N ASP A 25 17.14 28.94 4.49
CA ASP A 25 17.97 29.04 5.70
C ASP A 25 19.32 28.28 5.59
N ASP A 26 19.49 27.37 4.61
CA ASP A 26 20.67 26.50 4.47
C ASP A 26 21.80 27.07 3.58
N ASP A 27 21.56 28.18 2.84
CA ASP A 27 22.48 28.69 1.80
C ASP A 27 23.39 29.86 2.25
N HIS A 28 23.54 30.09 3.56
CA HIS A 28 24.43 31.14 4.08
C HIS A 28 25.76 30.63 4.68
N ASP A 29 26.79 30.80 3.83
CA ASP A 29 28.24 30.80 4.04
C ASP A 29 28.72 31.22 5.44
N HIS A 30 29.89 30.68 5.80
CA HIS A 30 30.55 30.63 7.12
C HIS A 30 30.96 31.96 7.77
N ASN A 31 30.17 33.03 7.67
CA ASN A 31 30.45 34.24 8.43
C ASN A 31 29.20 35.07 8.73
N VAL A 32 29.07 35.46 10.00
CA VAL A 32 28.15 36.47 10.57
C VAL A 32 26.87 35.92 11.21
N THR A 33 26.97 35.76 12.54
CA THR A 33 25.92 35.89 13.57
C THR A 33 24.64 35.06 13.44
N ALA A 34 24.54 34.04 14.31
CA ALA A 34 23.30 33.55 14.93
C ALA A 34 22.01 33.86 14.16
N SER A 35 21.72 33.06 13.13
CA SER A 35 20.44 33.03 12.43
C SER A 35 19.30 33.05 13.46
N ASP A 36 18.39 34.02 13.32
CA ASP A 36 17.52 34.52 14.37
C ASP A 36 16.63 33.41 15.02
N PRO A 37 16.75 33.15 16.35
CA PRO A 37 15.87 32.25 17.10
C PRO A 37 14.35 32.42 16.85
N PRO A 38 13.79 33.62 16.60
CA PRO A 38 12.37 33.78 16.31
C PRO A 38 11.92 33.18 14.97
N ASN A 39 12.78 33.07 13.95
CA ASN A 39 12.37 32.53 12.64
C ASN A 39 12.14 31.02 12.72
N ARG A 40 13.07 30.29 13.36
CA ARG A 40 12.94 28.84 13.62
C ARG A 40 11.76 28.50 14.52
N HIS A 41 11.44 29.35 15.49
CA HIS A 41 10.26 29.18 16.33
C HIS A 41 8.97 29.31 15.51
N ARG A 42 8.91 30.31 14.63
CA ARG A 42 7.78 30.54 13.74
C ARG A 42 7.58 29.39 12.75
N LEU A 43 8.66 28.92 12.11
CA LEU A 43 8.60 27.79 11.18
C LEU A 43 8.06 26.52 11.86
N ARG A 44 8.56 26.23 13.07
CA ARG A 44 8.03 25.11 13.87
C ARG A 44 6.54 25.26 14.17
N GLN A 45 6.08 26.44 14.56
CA GLN A 45 4.65 26.70 14.79
C GLN A 45 3.82 26.49 13.52
N LEU A 46 4.30 26.96 12.36
CA LEU A 46 3.62 26.74 11.08
C LEU A 46 3.53 25.26 10.73
N LYS A 47 4.60 24.48 10.94
CA LYS A 47 4.61 23.01 10.76
C LYS A 47 3.60 22.35 11.72
N GLU A 48 3.61 22.70 13.00
CA GLU A 48 2.69 22.15 14.01
C GLU A 48 1.21 22.44 13.67
N GLU A 49 0.89 23.68 13.29
CA GLU A 49 -0.46 24.07 12.86
C GLU A 49 -0.87 23.34 11.59
N TRP A 50 0.04 23.21 10.62
CA TRP A 50 -0.22 22.49 9.39
C TRP A 50 -0.52 21.01 9.66
N PHE A 51 0.29 20.34 10.48
CA PHE A 51 0.06 18.93 10.84
C PHE A 51 -1.28 18.75 11.56
N SER A 52 -1.63 19.65 12.47
CA SER A 52 -2.92 19.61 13.16
C SER A 52 -4.10 19.74 12.19
N ASP A 53 -4.03 20.69 11.26
CA ASP A 53 -5.09 20.94 10.29
C ASP A 53 -5.20 19.82 9.25
N ALA A 54 -4.06 19.34 8.73
CA ALA A 54 -3.99 18.23 7.79
C ALA A 54 -4.53 16.95 8.41
N PHE A 55 -4.16 16.68 9.66
CA PHE A 55 -4.68 15.55 10.42
C PHE A 55 -6.20 15.59 10.55
N ASN A 56 -6.75 16.73 11.00
CA ASN A 56 -8.19 16.91 11.13
C ASN A 56 -8.90 16.77 9.78
N TYR A 57 -8.33 17.35 8.71
CA TYR A 57 -8.86 17.20 7.37
C TYR A 57 -8.96 15.72 6.98
N LEU A 58 -7.87 14.96 7.12
CA LEU A 58 -7.82 13.55 6.71
C LEU A 58 -8.70 12.65 7.57
N VAL A 59 -8.74 12.83 8.90
CA VAL A 59 -9.57 11.98 9.77
C VAL A 59 -11.06 12.22 9.58
N TYR A 60 -11.48 13.43 9.19
CA TYR A 60 -12.89 13.74 8.94
C TYR A 60 -13.30 13.67 7.46
N LEU A 61 -12.40 13.28 6.54
CA LEU A 61 -12.77 13.00 5.15
C LEU A 61 -13.94 11.99 5.10
N PRO A 62 -14.91 12.13 4.19
CA PRO A 62 -15.97 11.13 4.01
C PRO A 62 -15.38 9.72 3.84
N LYS A 63 -16.06 8.69 4.37
CA LYS A 63 -15.55 7.31 4.33
C LYS A 63 -15.42 6.74 2.91
N ASP A 64 -16.21 7.26 1.98
CA ASP A 64 -16.16 6.89 0.55
C ASP A 64 -14.94 7.53 -0.16
N ASN A 65 -14.34 8.56 0.45
CA ASN A 65 -13.14 9.21 -0.05
C ASN A 65 -11.92 8.67 0.69
N HIS A 66 -11.32 7.63 0.13
CA HIS A 66 -10.10 7.07 0.72
C HIS A 66 -8.96 8.09 0.70
N ILE A 67 -8.20 8.14 1.78
CA ILE A 67 -7.08 9.05 1.97
C ILE A 67 -6.03 8.83 0.88
N TRP A 68 -5.56 7.59 0.74
CA TRP A 68 -4.52 7.25 -0.25
C TRP A 68 -4.99 7.37 -1.71
N CYS A 69 -6.29 7.30 -2.00
CA CYS A 69 -6.77 7.48 -3.37
C CYS A 69 -6.95 8.95 -3.75
N SER A 70 -7.36 9.80 -2.79
CA SER A 70 -7.83 11.16 -3.08
C SER A 70 -6.93 12.27 -2.55
N SER A 71 -6.20 11.99 -1.46
CA SER A 71 -5.45 12.97 -0.67
C SER A 71 -4.06 12.44 -0.29
N TRP A 72 -3.47 11.59 -1.14
CA TRP A 72 -2.15 10.98 -0.94
C TRP A 72 -1.02 12.02 -0.78
N ASP A 73 -1.16 13.16 -1.45
CA ASP A 73 -0.22 14.28 -1.41
C ASP A 73 -0.20 15.01 -0.06
N LEU A 74 -1.26 14.87 0.74
CA LEU A 74 -1.24 15.29 2.15
C LEU A 74 -0.64 14.21 3.06
N MET A 75 -0.75 12.93 2.66
CA MET A 75 -0.19 11.83 3.44
C MET A 75 1.32 11.80 3.42
N GLY A 76 1.96 12.18 2.31
CA GLY A 76 3.42 12.21 2.19
C GLY A 76 4.08 12.94 3.38
N PRO A 77 3.92 14.26 3.53
CA PRO A 77 4.47 14.99 4.67
C PRO A 77 4.04 14.44 6.03
N LEU A 78 2.81 13.94 6.13
CA LEU A 78 2.31 13.34 7.38
C LEU A 78 3.02 12.04 7.75
N LEU A 79 3.62 11.29 6.82
CA LEU A 79 4.38 10.10 7.15
C LEU A 79 5.57 10.41 8.05
N GLU A 80 6.17 11.60 7.97
CA GLU A 80 7.26 11.99 8.87
C GLU A 80 6.85 11.94 10.34
N THR A 81 5.58 12.21 10.64
CA THR A 81 5.08 12.15 12.02
C THR A 81 5.12 10.73 12.61
N PHE A 82 5.20 9.69 11.77
CA PHE A 82 5.26 8.30 12.20
C PHE A 82 6.59 7.91 12.85
N TYR A 83 7.66 8.70 12.73
CA TYR A 83 8.90 8.48 13.53
C TYR A 83 8.63 8.34 15.02
N ASN A 84 7.57 8.98 15.52
CA ASN A 84 7.19 8.97 16.93
C ASN A 84 6.00 8.05 17.22
N TYR A 85 5.54 7.24 16.26
CA TYR A 85 4.33 6.42 16.40
C TYR A 85 4.37 5.51 17.63
N PHE A 86 5.49 4.81 17.86
CA PHE A 86 5.64 3.93 19.03
C PHE A 86 6.05 4.65 20.31
N LYS A 87 6.46 5.92 20.23
CA LYS A 87 6.73 6.75 21.42
C LYS A 87 5.44 7.21 22.09
N ASP A 88 4.34 7.25 21.34
CA ASP A 88 3.03 7.60 21.83
C ASP A 88 2.22 6.36 22.22
N GLU A 89 2.04 6.17 23.52
CA GLU A 89 1.28 5.05 24.10
C GLU A 89 -0.24 5.28 24.05
N ARG A 90 -0.70 6.49 23.72
CA ARG A 90 -2.12 6.84 23.74
C ARG A 90 -2.84 6.23 22.54
N LEU A 91 -3.82 5.37 22.80
CA LEU A 91 -4.65 4.76 21.76
C LEU A 91 -5.59 5.75 21.06
N ASP A 92 -5.93 6.86 21.74
CA ASP A 92 -6.75 7.95 21.21
C ASP A 92 -5.93 9.03 20.52
N SER A 93 -4.61 8.81 20.36
CA SER A 93 -3.78 9.83 19.74
C SER A 93 -4.10 10.01 18.27
N PRO A 94 -3.87 11.22 17.73
CA PRO A 94 -4.05 11.48 16.32
C PRO A 94 -3.44 10.38 15.44
N LEU A 95 -2.15 10.08 15.61
CA LEU A 95 -1.47 9.09 14.77
C LEU A 95 -2.12 7.70 14.80
N LYS A 96 -2.58 7.24 15.96
CA LYS A 96 -3.29 5.95 16.08
C LYS A 96 -4.63 5.97 15.36
N LEU A 97 -5.38 7.07 15.46
CA LEU A 97 -6.68 7.23 14.80
C LEU A 97 -6.53 7.29 13.26
N LEU A 98 -5.53 8.01 12.77
CA LEU A 98 -5.23 8.07 11.34
C LEU A 98 -4.75 6.71 10.83
N TRP A 99 -3.81 6.06 11.53
CA TRP A 99 -3.35 4.72 11.16
C TRP A 99 -4.50 3.72 11.10
N LYS A 100 -5.38 3.72 12.11
CA LYS A 100 -6.59 2.89 12.11
C LYS A 100 -7.45 3.14 10.87
N ARG A 101 -7.68 4.40 10.53
CA ARG A 101 -8.47 4.77 9.34
C ARG A 101 -7.82 4.26 8.05
N ILE A 102 -6.55 4.56 7.80
CA ILE A 102 -5.89 4.13 6.56
C ILE A 102 -5.76 2.60 6.48
N SER A 103 -5.62 1.93 7.63
CA SER A 103 -5.63 0.47 7.71
C SER A 103 -6.97 -0.14 7.27
N GLU A 104 -8.09 0.45 7.70
CA GLU A 104 -9.44 0.04 7.29
C GLU A 104 -9.67 0.27 5.79
N GLU A 105 -9.15 1.36 5.23
CA GLU A 105 -9.23 1.68 3.80
C GLU A 105 -8.39 0.69 2.96
N MET A 106 -7.14 0.44 3.34
CA MET A 106 -6.26 -0.55 2.67
C MET A 106 -6.85 -1.96 2.68
N ARG A 107 -7.57 -2.35 3.74
CA ARG A 107 -8.26 -3.64 3.79
C ARG A 107 -9.28 -3.83 2.66
N ARG A 108 -9.87 -2.76 2.15
CA ARG A 108 -10.99 -2.78 1.20
C ARG A 108 -10.63 -2.27 -0.19
N CYS A 109 -9.48 -1.60 -0.33
CA CYS A 109 -9.09 -0.94 -1.57
C CYS A 109 -7.66 -1.27 -1.95
N THR A 110 -7.50 -2.03 -3.03
CA THR A 110 -6.19 -2.35 -3.63
C THR A 110 -5.42 -1.10 -4.04
N GLN A 111 -6.10 -0.06 -4.51
CA GLN A 111 -5.44 1.22 -4.85
C GLN A 111 -4.80 1.87 -3.61
N CYS A 112 -5.45 1.80 -2.43
CA CYS A 112 -4.85 2.32 -1.20
C CYS A 112 -3.59 1.55 -0.82
N ILE A 113 -3.62 0.21 -0.90
CA ILE A 113 -2.44 -0.64 -0.66
C ILE A 113 -1.30 -0.22 -1.59
N CYS A 114 -1.58 -0.16 -2.90
CA CYS A 114 -0.60 0.19 -3.90
C CYS A 114 0.03 1.56 -3.66
N GLN A 115 -0.78 2.59 -3.38
CA GLN A 115 -0.30 3.96 -3.13
C GLN A 115 0.53 4.05 -1.84
N HIS A 116 0.12 3.35 -0.78
CA HIS A 116 0.84 3.31 0.49
C HIS A 116 2.24 2.70 0.35
N HIS A 117 2.35 1.51 -0.23
CA HIS A 117 3.64 0.85 -0.44
C HIS A 117 4.52 1.61 -1.45
N GLN A 118 3.91 2.23 -2.46
CA GLN A 118 4.64 3.07 -3.40
C GLN A 118 5.20 4.33 -2.74
N ALA A 119 4.49 4.92 -1.78
CA ALA A 119 5.04 6.03 -0.99
C ALA A 119 6.27 5.58 -0.20
N GLN A 120 6.23 4.39 0.43
CA GLN A 120 7.41 3.84 1.13
C GLN A 120 8.61 3.61 0.20
N GLU A 121 8.37 3.02 -0.98
CA GLU A 121 9.43 2.83 -1.99
C GLU A 121 10.03 4.17 -2.43
N MET A 122 9.17 5.17 -2.65
CA MET A 122 9.60 6.52 -2.99
C MET A 122 10.53 7.09 -1.91
N TYR A 123 10.14 7.01 -0.63
CA TYR A 123 10.99 7.43 0.49
C TYR A 123 12.35 6.71 0.52
N GLY A 124 12.37 5.40 0.31
CA GLY A 124 13.61 4.62 0.28
C GLY A 124 14.52 4.94 -0.92
N SER A 125 13.95 5.45 -2.02
CA SER A 125 14.69 5.82 -3.23
C SER A 125 15.16 7.28 -3.28
N GLN A 126 14.43 8.18 -2.62
CA GLN A 126 14.68 9.63 -2.67
C GLN A 126 15.55 10.13 -1.52
N TYR A 127 15.55 9.45 -0.37
CA TYR A 127 16.29 9.88 0.82
C TYR A 127 17.39 8.90 1.19
N GLU A 128 18.42 9.39 1.89
CA GLU A 128 19.46 8.53 2.43
C GLU A 128 18.89 7.56 3.46
N LEU A 129 19.23 6.27 3.33
CA LEU A 129 18.75 5.20 4.21
C LEU A 129 19.11 5.43 5.69
N SER A 130 20.23 6.10 5.97
CA SER A 130 20.66 6.49 7.32
C SER A 130 19.65 7.42 8.02
N SER A 131 18.98 8.26 7.24
CA SER A 131 17.97 9.21 7.72
C SER A 131 16.59 8.56 7.72
N ILE A 132 16.18 7.96 6.59
CA ILE A 132 14.81 7.48 6.40
C ILE A 132 14.55 6.05 6.90
N GLY A 133 15.60 5.26 7.10
CA GLY A 133 15.51 3.86 7.54
C GLY A 133 14.64 3.66 8.78
N PRO A 134 14.82 4.43 9.88
CA PRO A 134 13.99 4.29 11.07
C PRO A 134 12.50 4.57 10.82
N LEU A 135 12.14 5.42 9.86
CA LEU A 135 10.73 5.62 9.48
C LEU A 135 10.19 4.40 8.73
N LEU A 136 10.96 3.90 7.75
CA LEU A 136 10.58 2.72 6.98
C LEU A 136 10.42 1.49 7.88
N ASP A 137 11.30 1.30 8.87
CA ASP A 137 11.18 0.24 9.86
C ASP A 137 9.87 0.35 10.67
N VAL A 138 9.47 1.58 11.03
CA VAL A 138 8.19 1.81 11.71
C VAL A 138 7.01 1.48 10.81
N LEU A 139 6.99 1.99 9.57
CA LEU A 139 5.90 1.75 8.63
C LEU A 139 5.77 0.25 8.28
N GLN A 140 6.91 -0.42 8.07
CA GLN A 140 6.96 -1.87 7.86
C GLN A 140 6.37 -2.62 9.06
N SER A 141 6.78 -2.28 10.28
CA SER A 141 6.26 -2.93 11.50
C SER A 141 4.73 -2.76 11.61
N LEU A 142 4.20 -1.60 11.20
CA LEU A 142 2.77 -1.33 11.22
C LEU A 142 2.02 -2.11 10.13
N ASP A 143 2.59 -2.25 8.95
CA ASP A 143 2.03 -3.09 7.89
C ASP A 143 2.02 -4.56 8.27
N GLU A 144 3.11 -5.05 8.85
CA GLU A 144 3.22 -6.42 9.37
C GLU A 144 2.15 -6.68 10.44
N GLU A 145 1.97 -5.77 11.40
CA GLU A 145 0.91 -5.88 12.42
C GLU A 145 -0.48 -5.90 11.79
N ARG A 146 -0.78 -4.95 10.90
CA ARG A 146 -2.08 -4.82 10.23
C ARG A 146 -2.43 -6.06 9.42
N VAL A 147 -1.50 -6.52 8.58
CA VAL A 147 -1.72 -7.67 7.69
C VAL A 147 -1.83 -8.96 8.51
N THR A 148 -0.96 -9.14 9.53
CA THR A 148 -1.04 -10.29 10.43
C THR A 148 -2.37 -10.35 11.16
N GLN A 149 -2.85 -9.24 11.72
CA GLN A 149 -4.12 -9.20 12.42
C GLN A 149 -5.29 -9.53 11.49
N HIS A 150 -5.26 -9.02 10.26
CA HIS A 150 -6.28 -9.34 9.26
C HIS A 150 -6.24 -10.84 8.88
N LEU A 151 -5.06 -11.43 8.70
CA LEU A 151 -4.92 -12.86 8.45
C LEU A 151 -5.48 -13.71 9.60
N LYS A 152 -5.20 -13.35 10.86
CA LYS A 152 -5.74 -14.02 12.05
C LYS A 152 -7.27 -14.00 12.10
N GLU A 153 -7.87 -12.86 11.83
CA GLU A 153 -9.34 -12.71 11.78
C GLU A 153 -9.94 -13.65 10.73
N MET A 154 -9.33 -13.70 9.54
CA MET A 154 -9.85 -14.53 8.46
C MET A 154 -9.61 -16.02 8.67
N ASN A 155 -8.42 -16.41 9.16
CA ASN A 155 -8.13 -17.78 9.56
C ASN A 155 -9.14 -18.26 10.61
N SER A 156 -9.47 -17.41 11.58
CA SER A 156 -10.48 -17.73 12.59
C SER A 156 -11.87 -17.93 12.00
N ARG A 157 -12.29 -17.11 11.02
CA ARG A 157 -13.56 -17.28 10.30
C ARG A 157 -13.60 -18.57 9.48
N LEU A 158 -12.52 -18.87 8.76
CA LEU A 158 -12.38 -20.10 7.96
C LEU A 158 -12.44 -21.35 8.85
N LEU A 159 -11.79 -21.32 10.01
CA LEU A 159 -11.81 -22.44 10.97
C LEU A 159 -13.18 -22.70 11.59
N ARG A 160 -13.98 -21.65 11.82
CA ARG A 160 -15.34 -21.79 12.39
C ARG A 160 -16.37 -22.26 11.37
N GLY A 161 -16.01 -22.40 10.09
CA GLY A 161 -16.96 -22.75 9.04
C GLY A 161 -18.03 -21.67 8.83
N GLU A 162 -17.80 -20.45 9.33
CA GLU A 162 -18.65 -19.25 9.11
C GLU A 162 -18.43 -18.65 7.71
N TYR A 163 -17.76 -19.39 6.84
CA TYR A 163 -17.54 -19.09 5.44
C TYR A 163 -18.70 -19.68 4.64
N ASP A 164 -19.45 -18.85 3.92
CA ASP A 164 -20.60 -19.28 3.12
C ASP A 164 -20.23 -19.19 1.64
N PRO A 165 -19.94 -20.32 0.97
CA PRO A 165 -19.66 -20.33 -0.45
C PRO A 165 -20.78 -19.65 -1.25
N VAL A 166 -22.07 -19.76 -0.92
CA VAL A 166 -23.14 -19.25 -1.78
C VAL A 166 -23.27 -17.71 -1.72
N HIS A 167 -22.92 -17.09 -0.59
CA HIS A 167 -22.87 -15.62 -0.46
C HIS A 167 -21.47 -15.03 -0.78
N ASP A 168 -20.41 -15.85 -0.72
CA ASP A 168 -19.02 -15.43 -0.96
C ASP A 168 -18.51 -15.76 -2.38
N ASN A 169 -19.31 -16.46 -3.21
CA ASN A 169 -18.88 -17.05 -4.49
C ASN A 169 -19.83 -16.82 -5.69
N PRO A 170 -20.02 -15.59 -6.18
CA PRO A 170 -20.55 -15.45 -7.54
C PRO A 170 -19.49 -15.73 -8.62
N ASP A 171 -18.19 -15.53 -8.33
CA ASP A 171 -17.10 -15.61 -9.31
C ASP A 171 -15.81 -16.23 -8.72
N VAL A 172 -15.85 -17.43 -8.11
CA VAL A 172 -14.63 -18.10 -7.58
C VAL A 172 -13.76 -18.66 -8.69
N ILE A 173 -13.01 -17.76 -9.28
CA ILE A 173 -11.61 -17.95 -9.57
C ILE A 173 -10.93 -16.82 -8.79
N SER A 174 -10.00 -17.11 -7.88
CA SER A 174 -9.28 -16.06 -7.13
C SER A 174 -8.27 -15.38 -8.06
N VAL A 175 -8.78 -14.65 -9.04
CA VAL A 175 -8.07 -13.90 -10.07
C VAL A 175 -7.38 -12.72 -9.40
N MET A 176 -6.05 -12.76 -9.30
CA MET A 176 -5.28 -11.61 -8.83
C MET A 176 -5.30 -10.52 -9.91
N PHE A 177 -5.87 -9.34 -9.65
CA PHE A 177 -6.19 -8.33 -10.68
C PHE A 177 -4.95 -7.61 -11.23
N GLU A 178 -5.10 -7.11 -12.47
CA GLU A 178 -4.18 -6.16 -13.09
C GLU A 178 -4.34 -4.76 -12.49
N CYS A 179 -3.40 -4.30 -11.66
CA CYS A 179 -3.36 -2.91 -11.20
C CYS A 179 -2.69 -2.04 -12.28
N GLN A 180 -3.50 -1.30 -13.06
CA GLN A 180 -2.98 -0.26 -13.94
C GLN A 180 -2.76 1.02 -13.13
N PHE A 181 -1.49 1.36 -12.92
CA PHE A 181 -1.10 2.59 -12.26
C PHE A 181 -1.22 3.77 -13.24
N PRO A 182 -1.92 4.87 -12.90
CA PRO A 182 -1.73 6.12 -13.61
C PRO A 182 -0.29 6.58 -13.38
N VAL A 183 0.43 6.83 -14.48
CA VAL A 183 1.75 7.46 -14.46
C VAL A 183 1.66 8.76 -13.66
N PHE A 184 2.51 8.89 -12.64
CA PHE A 184 2.57 10.05 -11.75
C PHE A 184 2.76 11.34 -12.55
N GLY A 185 1.69 12.11 -12.70
CA GLY A 185 1.70 13.42 -13.32
C GLY A 185 2.11 14.48 -12.30
N GLY A 186 3.29 15.06 -12.53
CA GLY A 186 3.84 16.31 -11.97
C GLY A 186 3.11 16.96 -10.81
N GLY A 187 3.56 16.67 -9.60
CA GLY A 187 3.45 17.57 -8.44
C GLY A 187 4.83 18.14 -8.08
N PRO A 188 4.94 19.12 -7.18
CA PRO A 188 6.20 19.78 -6.80
C PRO A 188 7.30 18.83 -6.31
N TRP A 189 6.90 17.65 -5.81
CA TRP A 189 7.73 16.47 -5.52
C TRP A 189 8.32 15.77 -6.78
N ALA A 190 8.39 16.46 -7.92
CA ALA A 190 8.88 15.96 -9.20
C ALA A 190 10.15 16.70 -9.67
N HIS A 191 10.96 17.19 -8.73
CA HIS A 191 12.27 17.76 -9.02
C HIS A 191 13.38 16.71 -8.83
N ASP A 192 13.32 15.59 -9.57
CA ASP A 192 14.54 14.97 -10.09
C ASP A 192 14.22 14.04 -11.28
N THR A 193 14.36 14.58 -12.50
CA THR A 193 13.90 13.95 -13.75
C THR A 193 14.86 12.94 -14.37
N ASP A 194 15.96 12.58 -13.71
CA ASP A 194 16.95 11.67 -14.32
C ASP A 194 16.86 10.21 -13.83
N ASN A 195 16.27 9.93 -12.65
CA ASN A 195 16.10 8.55 -12.16
C ASN A 195 14.76 7.89 -12.54
N GLN A 196 13.75 8.67 -12.98
CA GLN A 196 12.48 8.12 -13.50
C GLN A 196 12.64 7.28 -14.77
N LYS A 197 13.77 7.41 -15.48
CA LYS A 197 14.04 6.66 -16.73
C LYS A 197 14.60 5.25 -16.49
N ALA A 198 15.00 4.90 -15.26
CA ALA A 198 15.62 3.61 -14.96
C ALA A 198 14.66 2.52 -14.45
N LEU A 199 13.50 2.90 -13.86
CA LEU A 199 12.48 1.92 -13.43
C LEU A 199 11.27 1.80 -14.38
N ILE A 200 11.16 2.65 -15.41
CA ILE A 200 10.20 2.47 -16.50
C ILE A 200 10.92 1.80 -17.68
N ARG A 201 11.16 0.49 -17.54
CA ARG A 201 11.43 -0.40 -18.69
C ARG A 201 10.47 -1.58 -18.73
N CYS A 202 9.19 -1.28 -18.56
CA CYS A 202 8.08 -2.11 -19.02
C CYS A 202 7.15 -1.27 -19.93
N SER A 203 7.73 -0.55 -20.89
CA SER A 203 6.98 0.07 -21.98
C SER A 203 7.17 -0.78 -23.24
N GLY A 204 6.23 -1.69 -23.44
CA GLY A 204 6.15 -2.53 -24.62
C GLY A 204 4.71 -2.94 -24.89
N LEU A 205 3.82 -1.96 -25.05
CA LEU A 205 2.72 -1.93 -26.03
C LEU A 205 1.87 -0.68 -25.80
N HIS A 206 2.09 0.34 -26.62
CA HIS A 206 1.10 1.37 -26.88
C HIS A 206 0.00 0.78 -27.78
N SER A 207 -1.24 1.13 -27.44
CA SER A 207 -2.41 1.13 -28.32
C SER A 207 -2.97 -0.22 -28.77
N ARG A 208 -4.06 -0.63 -28.11
CA ARG A 208 -5.37 -0.80 -28.75
C ARG A 208 -6.42 -1.16 -27.70
N SER A 209 -7.38 -0.25 -27.56
CA SER A 209 -8.76 -0.61 -27.25
C SER A 209 -9.21 -1.70 -28.22
N ASP A 210 -9.30 -2.94 -27.75
CA ASP A 210 -10.16 -4.03 -28.25
C ASP A 210 -9.72 -5.34 -27.58
N PHE A 211 -10.33 -5.69 -26.45
CA PHE A 211 -10.62 -7.10 -26.18
C PHE A 211 -11.87 -7.21 -25.32
N MET A 212 -12.90 -7.80 -25.93
CA MET A 212 -14.20 -8.05 -25.34
C MET A 212 -14.09 -9.02 -24.17
N VAL A 213 -14.65 -8.63 -23.02
CA VAL A 213 -15.35 -9.57 -22.16
C VAL A 213 -16.55 -10.06 -22.98
N LYS A 214 -16.46 -11.27 -23.54
CA LYS A 214 -17.64 -11.93 -24.10
C LYS A 214 -18.53 -12.35 -22.93
N ASP A 215 -19.52 -11.50 -22.69
CA ASP A 215 -20.90 -11.87 -22.38
C ASP A 215 -21.08 -12.87 -21.21
N VAL A 216 -21.17 -12.34 -19.99
CA VAL A 216 -22.05 -12.91 -18.97
C VAL A 216 -23.26 -11.99 -18.87
N ARG A 217 -24.30 -12.37 -19.62
CA ARG A 217 -25.60 -11.68 -19.70
C ARG A 217 -26.38 -11.89 -18.40
N GLY A 218 -26.70 -10.80 -17.72
CA GLY A 218 -27.51 -10.74 -16.49
C GLY A 218 -26.63 -11.02 -15.27
N VAL A 219 -26.47 -10.09 -14.33
CA VAL A 219 -27.39 -9.86 -13.22
C VAL A 219 -27.23 -8.41 -12.73
N GLY A 220 -28.34 -7.82 -12.29
CA GLY A 220 -28.46 -6.41 -11.93
C GLY A 220 -27.61 -5.97 -10.76
N GLN A 221 -27.43 -4.65 -10.71
CA GLN A 221 -27.01 -3.89 -9.53
C GLN A 221 -27.85 -4.33 -8.32
N HIS A 222 -27.19 -4.94 -7.33
CA HIS A 222 -27.74 -5.02 -5.99
C HIS A 222 -26.62 -4.69 -5.00
N GLU A 223 -26.80 -3.55 -4.33
CA GLU A 223 -26.09 -3.18 -3.12
C GLU A 223 -26.41 -4.23 -2.03
N GLY A 224 -25.37 -4.88 -1.51
CA GLY A 224 -25.49 -5.87 -0.43
C GLY A 224 -24.15 -6.58 -0.14
N GLN A 225 -23.44 -6.07 0.88
CA GLN A 225 -22.50 -6.73 1.83
C GLN A 225 -22.16 -8.22 1.56
N GLY A 226 -20.93 -8.73 1.51
CA GLY A 226 -19.61 -8.24 1.94
C GLY A 226 -18.78 -9.45 2.40
N GLY A 227 -17.96 -10.05 1.51
CA GLY A 227 -17.14 -11.22 1.84
C GLY A 227 -15.97 -11.50 0.89
N SER A 228 -16.14 -11.37 -0.43
CA SER A 228 -15.10 -11.71 -1.41
C SER A 228 -13.94 -10.68 -1.51
N VAL A 229 -14.23 -9.38 -1.34
CA VAL A 229 -13.25 -8.29 -1.55
C VAL A 229 -12.07 -8.36 -0.57
N THR A 230 -12.27 -8.82 0.66
CA THR A 230 -11.23 -8.78 1.70
C THR A 230 -10.11 -9.81 1.48
N TYR A 231 -10.45 -11.01 0.99
CA TYR A 231 -9.48 -12.06 0.69
C TYR A 231 -8.57 -11.66 -0.47
N HIS A 232 -9.19 -11.09 -1.50
CA HIS A 232 -8.53 -10.64 -2.69
C HIS A 232 -7.42 -9.63 -2.38
N ASN A 233 -7.75 -8.61 -1.58
CA ASN A 233 -6.81 -7.55 -1.21
C ASN A 233 -5.63 -8.09 -0.39
N LEU A 234 -5.86 -9.05 0.50
CA LEU A 234 -4.80 -9.67 1.29
C LEU A 234 -3.84 -10.51 0.45
N LEU A 235 -4.38 -11.36 -0.44
CA LEU A 235 -3.55 -12.13 -1.36
C LEU A 235 -2.75 -11.20 -2.26
N HIS A 236 -3.40 -10.17 -2.82
CA HIS A 236 -2.74 -9.15 -3.63
C HIS A 236 -1.61 -8.47 -2.85
N GLU A 237 -1.90 -7.95 -1.67
CA GLU A 237 -0.92 -7.23 -0.84
C GLU A 237 0.31 -8.09 -0.52
N VAL A 238 0.13 -9.27 0.05
CA VAL A 238 1.25 -10.15 0.45
C VAL A 238 2.05 -10.64 -0.77
N LEU A 239 1.40 -10.88 -1.91
CA LEU A 239 2.06 -11.40 -3.11
C LEU A 239 2.69 -10.30 -3.98
N MET A 240 2.21 -9.06 -3.88
CA MET A 240 2.82 -7.90 -4.54
C MET A 240 3.97 -7.31 -3.75
N PHE A 241 3.88 -7.30 -2.41
CA PHE A 241 4.85 -6.68 -1.52
C PHE A 241 5.53 -7.74 -0.64
N PRO A 242 6.52 -8.49 -1.19
CA PRO A 242 7.13 -9.62 -0.50
C PRO A 242 7.94 -9.25 0.75
N ILE A 243 8.24 -7.97 0.96
CA ILE A 243 8.88 -7.48 2.19
C ILE A 243 8.07 -7.86 3.44
N LEU A 244 6.74 -7.95 3.32
CA LEU A 244 5.85 -8.43 4.39
C LEU A 244 6.14 -9.87 4.83
N LEU A 245 6.80 -10.67 4.00
CA LEU A 245 7.15 -12.06 4.29
C LEU A 245 8.46 -12.19 5.08
N ASP A 246 9.11 -11.08 5.45
CA ASP A 246 10.24 -11.08 6.38
C ASP A 246 9.79 -11.34 7.83
N ASP A 247 8.57 -10.90 8.19
CA ASP A 247 7.97 -11.20 9.49
C ASP A 247 7.48 -12.65 9.61
N GLN A 248 8.01 -13.36 10.61
CA GLN A 248 7.69 -14.76 10.85
C GLN A 248 6.26 -14.97 11.35
N SER A 249 5.68 -13.99 12.07
CA SER A 249 4.31 -14.08 12.57
C SER A 249 3.30 -14.02 11.41
N LEU A 250 3.49 -13.07 10.49
CA LEU A 250 2.74 -12.93 9.26
C LEU A 250 2.87 -14.17 8.39
N VAL A 251 4.09 -14.67 8.18
CA VAL A 251 4.36 -15.90 7.41
C VAL A 251 3.62 -17.11 7.98
N ALA A 252 3.53 -17.25 9.31
CA ALA A 252 2.82 -18.35 9.94
C ALA A 252 1.32 -18.31 9.63
N GLU A 253 0.71 -17.13 9.78
CA GLU A 253 -0.72 -16.92 9.51
C GLU A 253 -1.05 -17.01 8.01
N PHE A 254 -0.18 -16.46 7.16
CA PHE A 254 -0.36 -16.48 5.71
C PHE A 254 -0.31 -17.90 5.15
N GLN A 255 0.56 -18.76 5.68
CA GLN A 255 0.59 -20.18 5.29
C GLN A 255 -0.71 -20.91 5.63
N ILE A 256 -1.30 -20.66 6.80
CA ILE A 256 -2.60 -21.22 7.17
C ILE A 256 -3.68 -20.72 6.20
N PHE A 257 -3.65 -19.42 5.93
CA PHE A 257 -4.62 -18.75 5.09
C PHE A 257 -4.61 -19.25 3.65
N ILE A 258 -3.46 -19.19 2.97
CA ILE A 258 -3.35 -19.59 1.57
C ILE A 258 -3.69 -21.07 1.37
N GLU A 259 -3.33 -21.94 2.32
CA GLU A 259 -3.69 -23.35 2.30
C GLU A 259 -5.19 -23.56 2.48
N ALA A 260 -5.87 -22.78 3.32
CA ALA A 260 -7.31 -22.88 3.51
C ALA A 260 -8.09 -22.39 2.27
N ILE A 261 -7.66 -21.28 1.67
CA ILE A 261 -8.24 -20.77 0.43
C ILE A 261 -8.03 -21.75 -0.71
N ASP A 262 -6.84 -22.31 -0.88
CA ASP A 262 -6.55 -23.28 -1.95
C ASP A 262 -7.43 -24.54 -1.88
N ASN A 263 -7.93 -24.89 -0.69
CA ASN A 263 -8.78 -26.08 -0.51
C ASN A 263 -10.23 -25.80 -0.84
N SER A 264 -10.63 -24.55 -0.72
CA SER A 264 -12.00 -24.10 -0.93
C SER A 264 -12.18 -23.48 -2.33
N HIS A 265 -11.11 -22.99 -2.94
CA HIS A 265 -11.10 -22.21 -4.17
C HIS A 265 -9.95 -22.63 -5.08
N GLU A 266 -10.16 -22.59 -6.40
CA GLU A 266 -9.05 -22.72 -7.35
C GLU A 266 -8.29 -21.39 -7.45
N LEU A 267 -7.11 -21.34 -6.81
CA LEU A 267 -6.19 -20.21 -6.94
C LEU A 267 -5.53 -20.20 -8.33
N THR A 268 -5.77 -19.16 -9.10
CA THR A 268 -5.09 -18.92 -10.39
C THR A 268 -4.67 -17.45 -10.52
N LEU A 269 -3.79 -17.15 -11.47
CA LEU A 269 -3.30 -15.79 -11.72
C LEU A 269 -4.06 -15.21 -12.91
N ALA A 270 -4.46 -13.94 -12.80
CA ALA A 270 -4.96 -13.22 -13.97
C ALA A 270 -3.79 -12.71 -14.81
N GLY A 271 -3.87 -12.94 -16.12
CA GLY A 271 -3.17 -12.12 -17.11
C GLY A 271 -1.64 -12.05 -16.97
N HIS A 272 -1.09 -10.89 -17.33
CA HIS A 272 0.34 -10.65 -17.52
C HIS A 272 1.07 -10.05 -16.30
N GLN A 273 0.36 -9.82 -15.19
CA GLN A 273 0.94 -9.22 -13.99
C GLN A 273 1.89 -10.20 -13.28
N GLN A 274 3.02 -9.65 -12.81
CA GLN A 274 3.98 -10.40 -12.01
C GLN A 274 3.71 -10.15 -10.53
N TYR A 275 3.68 -11.23 -9.75
CA TYR A 275 3.57 -11.19 -8.29
C TYR A 275 4.87 -11.71 -7.69
N PRO A 276 5.82 -10.83 -7.32
CA PRO A 276 7.13 -11.24 -6.81
C PRO A 276 7.05 -12.20 -5.63
N GLY A 277 6.05 -12.01 -4.75
CA GLY A 277 5.82 -12.86 -3.57
C GLY A 277 5.46 -14.31 -3.89
N ILE A 278 5.06 -14.65 -5.12
CA ILE A 278 4.86 -16.06 -5.50
C ILE A 278 6.17 -16.86 -5.36
N TYR A 279 7.31 -16.25 -5.68
CA TYR A 279 8.60 -16.92 -5.52
C TYR A 279 8.98 -17.10 -4.06
N ALA A 280 8.57 -16.16 -3.19
CA ALA A 280 8.76 -16.30 -1.75
C ALA A 280 7.99 -17.53 -1.19
N LEU A 281 6.86 -17.90 -1.79
CA LEU A 281 6.10 -19.10 -1.40
C LEU A 281 6.91 -20.39 -1.51
N LEU A 282 7.90 -20.45 -2.41
CA LEU A 282 8.75 -21.62 -2.61
C LEU A 282 9.67 -21.90 -1.42
N PHE A 283 9.89 -20.90 -0.57
CA PHE A 283 10.76 -20.99 0.60
C PHE A 283 9.99 -21.13 1.91
N LEU A 284 8.65 -21.19 1.86
CA LEU A 284 7.81 -21.37 3.04
C LEU A 284 8.02 -22.75 3.67
N LYS A 285 7.86 -22.84 5.00
CA LYS A 285 8.12 -24.05 5.79
C LYS A 285 7.13 -25.18 5.46
N ARG A 286 5.87 -24.86 5.18
CA ARG A 286 4.85 -25.86 4.86
C ARG A 286 4.94 -26.36 3.42
N ARG A 287 4.92 -27.68 3.26
CA ARG A 287 4.98 -28.34 1.94
C ARG A 287 3.82 -27.94 1.03
N ARG A 288 2.62 -27.75 1.60
CA ARG A 288 1.43 -27.40 0.83
C ARG A 288 1.52 -25.97 0.30
N ALA A 289 1.87 -24.99 1.13
CA ALA A 289 2.19 -23.63 0.67
C ALA A 289 3.23 -23.60 -0.48
N ARG A 290 4.32 -24.39 -0.38
CA ARG A 290 5.30 -24.50 -1.48
C ARG A 290 4.70 -25.09 -2.77
N SER A 291 3.83 -26.09 -2.65
CA SER A 291 3.14 -26.69 -3.79
C SER A 291 2.21 -25.69 -4.48
N ILE A 292 1.53 -24.84 -3.71
CA ILE A 292 0.72 -23.73 -4.22
C ILE A 292 1.62 -22.76 -4.98
N GLY A 293 2.73 -22.32 -4.37
CA GLY A 293 3.72 -21.45 -5.01
C GLY A 293 4.26 -22.01 -6.32
N LEU A 294 4.59 -23.31 -6.36
CA LEU A 294 5.07 -23.97 -7.58
C LEU A 294 4.02 -23.97 -8.70
N ARG A 295 2.75 -24.26 -8.37
CA ARG A 295 1.65 -24.23 -9.34
C ARG A 295 1.41 -22.82 -9.89
N LEU A 296 1.39 -21.81 -9.01
CA LEU A 296 1.22 -20.42 -9.41
C LEU A 296 2.41 -19.92 -10.26
N ALA A 297 3.64 -20.25 -9.87
CA ALA A 297 4.84 -19.90 -10.63
C ALA A 297 4.89 -20.58 -12.02
N GLY A 298 4.36 -21.80 -12.13
CA GLY A 298 4.18 -22.50 -13.40
C GLY A 298 3.26 -21.74 -14.36
N ASN A 299 2.19 -21.15 -13.84
CA ASN A 299 1.23 -20.36 -14.62
C ASN A 299 1.80 -19.01 -15.10
N MET A 300 2.82 -18.46 -14.42
CA MET A 300 3.53 -17.23 -14.87
C MET A 300 4.51 -17.46 -16.04
N GLY A 301 4.62 -18.69 -16.57
CA GLY A 301 5.47 -19.01 -17.73
C GLY A 301 6.99 -18.91 -17.50
N LYS A 302 7.44 -18.60 -16.26
CA LYS A 302 8.86 -18.38 -15.91
C LYS A 302 9.57 -19.61 -15.36
N LEU A 303 8.85 -20.66 -14.98
CA LEU A 303 9.47 -21.95 -14.68
C LEU A 303 9.46 -22.80 -15.95
N ARG A 304 10.49 -22.64 -16.79
CA ARG A 304 10.85 -23.69 -17.73
C ARG A 304 11.21 -24.92 -16.90
N LEU A 305 10.24 -25.81 -16.68
CA LEU A 305 10.56 -27.21 -16.41
C LEU A 305 11.48 -27.62 -17.54
N GLY A 306 12.76 -27.83 -17.23
CA GLY A 306 13.67 -28.55 -18.10
C GLY A 306 13.08 -29.93 -18.30
N LYS A 307 12.19 -30.07 -19.28
CA LYS A 307 11.97 -31.35 -19.93
C LYS A 307 13.29 -31.65 -20.61
N SER A 308 14.07 -32.49 -19.95
CA SER A 308 14.94 -33.43 -20.65
C SER A 308 14.09 -34.14 -21.70
N SER A 309 14.12 -33.64 -22.94
CA SER A 309 13.81 -34.46 -24.09
C SER A 309 14.96 -35.45 -24.23
N GLY A 310 14.89 -36.52 -23.45
CA GLY A 310 15.56 -37.76 -23.79
C GLY A 310 14.83 -38.37 -24.99
N MET A 311 15.62 -38.71 -26.01
CA MET A 311 15.45 -39.85 -26.91
C MET A 311 14.01 -40.21 -27.32
N GLU A 312 13.68 -39.91 -28.58
CA GLU A 312 13.66 -40.88 -29.68
C GLU A 312 13.75 -40.17 -31.03
#